data_AF-A0A5B2UKH0-F1
#
_entry.id   AF-A0A5B2UKH0-F1
#
_cell.length_a   1.000
_cell.length_b   1.000
_cell.length_c   1.000
_cell.angle_alpha   90.00
_cell.angle_beta   90.00
_cell.angle_gamma   90.00
#
_symmetry.space_group_name_H-M   'P 1'
#
loop_
_entity.id
_entity.type
_entity.pdbx_description
1 polymer ?
#
loop_
_entity_poly.entity_id
_entity_poly.type
_entity_poly.pdbx_seq_one_letter_code
_entity_poly.pdbx_strand_id
1 'polypeptide(L)'
;MDSFSASDRGGRPFYTEGKPAAFQWGAQGQPVDQTAHHPPSRANVAAQSRSINFGPGNYTASPSTAMSSAAPAYKEDHLIPSAWRRGGTQSLFAPSTASSARAEYSDDSRSYDSSSGTKPKDIWGGFTQGENGDCLTISGIKAAMMRFGQKPADVFKEVKEAGDGYDVTMRDGMKVHLSKDELEQATANSKIKGDDPEMMKDANFMYAVSAKRAQMENNDGTAAQSFAKALETLKDGEDGNEGLMRLGLKDHIKQGSVSDLQNGAIGIVNREVTNPKGETGGHSMVVVNGIEELWGTRNGLVTHGDVFLLT
;
A
#
# COMPACT_ATOMS: atom_id res chain seq x y z
N MET A 1 -26.36 14.60 -57.19
CA MET A 1 -25.75 15.33 -58.32
C MET A 1 -25.52 16.72 -57.83
N ASP A 2 -24.24 17.08 -57.74
CA ASP A 2 -23.65 18.42 -57.74
C ASP A 2 -24.06 19.37 -56.61
N SER A 3 -23.19 20.13 -55.95
CA SER A 3 -21.75 20.33 -55.97
C SER A 3 -21.54 21.48 -54.98
N PHE A 4 -20.63 21.39 -54.00
CA PHE A 4 -20.19 22.63 -53.34
C PHE A 4 -18.70 22.59 -53.00
N SER A 5 -18.06 23.66 -53.45
CA SER A 5 -16.65 23.99 -53.46
C SER A 5 -16.13 24.37 -52.08
N ALA A 6 -14.85 24.07 -51.86
CA ALA A 6 -14.03 24.69 -50.84
C ALA A 6 -13.76 26.18 -51.15
N SER A 7 -13.66 27.02 -50.11
CA SER A 7 -12.51 27.91 -49.85
C SER A 7 -12.81 28.91 -48.73
N ASP A 8 -12.09 28.76 -47.62
CA ASP A 8 -11.21 29.75 -46.99
C ASP A 8 -11.70 31.20 -46.71
N ARG A 9 -11.63 31.58 -45.42
CA ARG A 9 -11.01 32.80 -44.83
C ARG A 9 -11.81 33.35 -43.64
N GLY A 10 -11.08 33.75 -42.59
CA GLY A 10 -11.51 34.78 -41.66
C GLY A 10 -11.33 34.42 -40.19
N GLY A 11 -10.39 35.10 -39.53
CA GLY A 11 -10.06 34.89 -38.13
C GLY A 11 -10.63 35.94 -37.17
N ARG A 12 -10.43 35.62 -35.88
CA ARG A 12 -10.54 36.41 -34.64
C ARG A 12 -11.97 36.54 -34.03
N PRO A 13 -12.09 36.87 -32.73
CA PRO A 13 -11.80 36.00 -31.58
C PRO A 13 -12.98 35.99 -30.58
N PHE A 14 -13.08 34.99 -29.69
CA PHE A 14 -13.91 35.10 -28.49
C PHE A 14 -13.16 34.60 -27.26
N TYR A 15 -13.10 35.49 -26.27
CA TYR A 15 -12.75 35.25 -24.88
C TYR A 15 -13.98 34.70 -24.13
N THR A 16 -13.77 33.68 -23.28
CA THR A 16 -14.28 33.54 -21.89
C THR A 16 -13.57 32.31 -21.29
N GLU A 17 -12.53 32.51 -20.47
CA GLU A 17 -12.56 32.53 -18.99
C GLU A 17 -12.99 31.22 -18.29
N GLY A 18 -12.04 30.66 -17.54
CA GLY A 18 -12.18 29.52 -16.64
C GLY A 18 -10.81 29.01 -16.16
N LYS A 19 -10.15 29.76 -15.25
CA LYS A 19 -8.88 29.39 -14.62
C LYS A 19 -9.05 28.23 -13.60
N PRO A 20 -8.07 27.33 -13.45
CA PRO A 20 -7.79 26.68 -12.17
C PRO A 20 -6.74 27.49 -11.36
N ALA A 21 -6.91 27.50 -10.03
CA ALA A 21 -6.04 28.19 -9.09
C ALA A 21 -4.76 27.38 -8.81
N ALA A 22 -3.60 27.98 -9.10
CA ALA A 22 -2.31 27.57 -8.58
C ALA A 22 -1.89 28.57 -7.49
N PHE A 23 -1.58 28.08 -6.30
CA PHE A 23 -1.12 28.87 -5.16
C PHE A 23 0.43 28.88 -5.18
N GLN A 24 1.02 30.04 -5.46
CA GLN A 24 2.48 30.27 -5.48
C GLN A 24 2.82 31.28 -4.38
N TRP A 25 3.76 30.93 -3.49
CA TRP A 25 4.27 31.82 -2.45
C TRP A 25 5.16 32.91 -3.05
N GLY A 26 4.83 34.17 -2.76
CA GLY A 26 5.58 35.34 -3.18
C GLY A 26 6.78 35.64 -2.28
N ALA A 27 7.95 35.80 -2.90
CA ALA A 27 9.07 36.55 -2.37
C ALA A 27 8.98 37.99 -2.90
N GLN A 28 9.04 38.98 -2.01
CA GLN A 28 9.26 40.39 -2.37
C GLN A 28 10.46 40.93 -1.57
N GLY A 29 11.52 41.32 -2.28
CA GLY A 29 12.48 42.34 -1.84
C GLY A 29 11.88 43.73 -2.11
N GLN A 30 12.20 44.77 -1.35
CA GLN A 30 13.42 45.62 -1.32
C GLN A 30 13.14 46.78 -0.30
N PRO A 31 14.06 47.70 0.08
CA PRO A 31 15.50 47.84 -0.23
C PRO A 31 16.39 48.01 1.03
N VAL A 32 17.69 48.10 0.76
CA VAL A 32 18.82 48.42 1.65
C VAL A 32 18.79 49.85 2.20
N ASP A 33 19.10 50.01 3.50
CA ASP A 33 19.73 51.21 4.05
C ASP A 33 20.79 50.81 5.09
N GLN A 34 21.96 51.45 5.00
CA GLN A 34 23.16 51.21 5.80
C GLN A 34 23.27 52.29 6.87
N THR A 35 23.25 51.93 8.15
CA THR A 35 24.02 52.68 9.17
C THR A 35 24.52 51.75 10.27
N ALA A 36 25.77 51.97 10.64
CA ALA A 36 26.61 51.17 11.52
C ALA A 36 26.23 51.30 12.99
N HIS A 37 26.42 50.23 13.78
CA HIS A 37 27.00 50.30 15.12
C HIS A 37 27.57 48.95 15.57
N HIS A 38 28.74 49.03 16.21
CA HIS A 38 29.54 47.94 16.78
C HIS A 38 28.92 47.36 18.10
N PRO A 39 29.44 46.21 18.58
CA PRO A 39 28.70 45.28 19.43
C PRO A 39 28.95 45.49 20.94
N PRO A 40 28.31 44.67 21.79
CA PRO A 40 29.04 44.11 22.92
C PRO A 40 28.96 42.58 23.00
N SER A 41 30.00 42.06 23.64
CA SER A 41 30.41 40.68 23.82
C SER A 41 29.73 39.94 24.99
N ARG A 42 29.75 38.60 24.89
CA ARG A 42 29.82 37.57 25.95
C ARG A 42 28.64 37.44 26.94
N ALA A 43 28.02 36.26 26.96
CA ALA A 43 27.88 35.43 28.16
C ALA A 43 27.49 33.97 27.81
N ASN A 44 28.21 33.02 28.41
CA ASN A 44 27.84 31.61 28.55
C ASN A 44 26.62 31.47 29.47
N VAL A 45 25.66 30.59 29.14
CA VAL A 45 24.85 29.90 30.16
C VAL A 45 24.62 28.45 29.71
N ALA A 46 24.98 27.53 30.60
CA ALA A 46 24.78 26.10 30.49
C ALA A 46 23.37 25.68 30.95
N ALA A 47 22.94 24.52 30.44
CA ALA A 47 22.04 23.53 31.03
C ALA A 47 20.66 23.97 31.56
N GLN A 48 19.60 23.38 30.99
CA GLN A 48 18.55 22.72 31.79
C GLN A 48 17.68 21.79 30.93
N SER A 49 17.92 20.49 31.10
CA SER A 49 17.03 19.41 30.71
C SER A 49 15.80 19.43 31.63
N ARG A 50 14.58 19.39 31.08
CA ARG A 50 13.36 19.12 31.85
C ARG A 50 12.73 17.82 31.35
N SER A 51 12.96 16.77 32.12
CA SER A 51 12.17 15.55 32.20
C SER A 51 10.80 15.86 32.81
N ILE A 52 9.71 15.47 32.14
CA ILE A 52 8.37 15.48 32.72
C ILE A 52 8.02 14.05 33.11
N ASN A 53 7.76 13.88 34.40
CA ASN A 53 7.37 12.65 35.07
C ASN A 53 5.85 12.72 35.29
N PHE A 54 5.07 11.77 34.77
CA PHE A 54 3.64 11.65 35.09
C PHE A 54 3.43 10.41 35.96
N GLY A 55 3.06 10.64 37.22
CA GLY A 55 2.64 9.60 38.17
C GLY A 55 1.20 9.12 37.95
N PRO A 56 0.79 8.03 38.62
CA PRO A 56 -0.45 7.32 38.33
C PRO A 56 -1.67 8.01 38.97
N GLY A 57 -2.67 8.33 38.13
CA GLY A 57 -3.96 8.85 38.56
C GLY A 57 -5.01 7.73 38.66
N ASN A 58 -5.66 7.65 39.83
CA ASN A 58 -6.78 6.77 40.14
C ASN A 58 -8.00 7.12 39.27
N TYR A 59 -8.58 6.13 38.59
CA TYR A 59 -9.92 6.21 38.01
C TYR A 59 -10.91 5.38 38.85
N THR A 60 -11.79 6.07 39.56
CA THR A 60 -12.96 5.50 40.22
C THR A 60 -14.10 5.34 39.21
N ALA A 61 -14.61 4.12 39.06
CA ALA A 61 -15.76 3.80 38.22
C ALA A 61 -17.09 4.19 38.89
N SER A 62 -18.06 4.62 38.08
CA SER A 62 -19.50 4.55 38.37
C SER A 62 -20.30 4.49 37.06
N PRO A 63 -21.49 3.86 37.07
CA PRO A 63 -22.02 3.12 35.93
C PRO A 63 -23.00 3.95 35.09
N SER A 64 -23.04 3.71 33.77
CA SER A 64 -24.13 4.19 32.91
C SER A 64 -24.79 3.05 32.14
N THR A 65 -25.98 2.70 32.61
CA THR A 65 -27.23 2.52 31.86
C THR A 65 -27.18 1.83 30.50
N ALA A 66 -27.79 0.65 30.46
CA ALA A 66 -28.20 -0.06 29.26
C ALA A 66 -29.16 0.79 28.40
N MET A 67 -28.88 0.87 27.10
CA MET A 67 -29.88 1.20 26.08
C MET A 67 -29.90 0.11 25.01
N SER A 68 -31.06 -0.53 24.95
CA SER A 68 -31.52 -1.41 23.90
C SER A 68 -31.77 -0.62 22.62
N SER A 69 -31.17 -1.03 21.50
CA SER A 69 -31.75 -0.79 20.18
C SER A 69 -31.53 -2.01 19.29
N ALA A 70 -32.65 -2.56 18.81
CA ALA A 70 -32.72 -3.64 17.87
C ALA A 70 -32.26 -3.16 16.48
N ALA A 71 -31.38 -3.91 15.84
CA ALA A 71 -31.03 -3.74 14.43
C ALA A 71 -32.03 -4.51 13.54
N PRO A 72 -32.44 -3.97 12.37
CA PRO A 72 -33.34 -4.66 11.47
C PRO A 72 -32.64 -5.79 10.71
N ALA A 73 -33.36 -6.89 10.53
CA ALA A 73 -32.95 -8.05 9.75
C ALA A 73 -32.82 -7.70 8.26
N TYR A 74 -31.63 -7.92 7.69
CA TYR A 74 -31.42 -7.97 6.25
C TYR A 74 -31.32 -9.42 5.80
N LYS A 75 -32.09 -9.75 4.77
CA LYS A 75 -32.21 -11.09 4.19
C LYS A 75 -30.93 -11.49 3.48
N GLU A 76 -30.44 -12.67 3.81
CA GLU A 76 -29.42 -13.42 3.09
C GLU A 76 -29.94 -13.83 1.70
N ASP A 77 -29.09 -13.71 0.68
CA ASP A 77 -29.09 -14.60 -0.48
C ASP A 77 -27.65 -14.78 -0.98
N HIS A 78 -27.06 -15.90 -0.55
CA HIS A 78 -26.11 -16.79 -1.23
C HIS A 78 -25.02 -16.22 -2.15
N LEU A 79 -23.75 -16.30 -1.72
CA LEU A 79 -22.63 -16.92 -2.45
C LEU A 79 -21.48 -17.24 -1.46
N ILE A 80 -21.59 -18.37 -0.76
CA ILE A 80 -20.52 -18.90 0.11
C ILE A 80 -19.77 -20.00 -0.66
N PRO A 81 -18.46 -19.89 -0.92
CA PRO A 81 -17.64 -21.05 -1.26
C PRO A 81 -17.48 -21.94 -0.03
N SER A 82 -17.90 -23.20 -0.14
CA SER A 82 -18.01 -24.20 0.94
C SER A 82 -16.67 -24.72 1.53
N ALA A 83 -15.56 -23.99 1.37
CA ALA A 83 -14.23 -24.46 1.74
C ALA A 83 -13.82 -24.24 3.22
N TRP A 84 -14.60 -23.52 4.01
CA TRP A 84 -14.26 -23.22 5.42
C TRP A 84 -15.08 -24.02 6.45
N ARG A 85 -15.48 -25.25 6.11
CA ARG A 85 -16.05 -26.22 7.08
C ARG A 85 -15.44 -27.61 6.94
N ARG A 86 -14.46 -27.89 7.83
CA ARG A 86 -14.10 -29.18 8.49
C ARG A 86 -12.63 -29.60 8.35
N GLY A 87 -12.09 -30.02 9.51
CA GLY A 87 -10.99 -30.98 9.67
C GLY A 87 -9.62 -30.32 9.59
N GLY A 88 -8.78 -30.34 10.62
CA GLY A 88 -8.46 -31.49 11.46
C GLY A 88 -7.01 -31.88 11.15
N THR A 89 -6.17 -31.80 12.17
CA THR A 89 -4.73 -32.14 12.17
C THR A 89 -4.33 -33.30 11.25
N GLN A 90 -3.32 -33.10 10.39
CA GLN A 90 -2.12 -33.95 10.26
C GLN A 90 -1.18 -33.49 9.13
N SER A 91 0.12 -33.63 9.43
CA SER A 91 1.26 -33.64 8.50
C SER A 91 1.05 -34.64 7.35
N LEU A 92 1.65 -34.40 6.16
CA LEU A 92 2.48 -35.36 5.43
C LEU A 92 2.98 -34.82 4.07
N PHE A 93 4.22 -35.18 3.77
CA PHE A 93 4.97 -34.92 2.54
C PHE A 93 4.59 -35.86 1.37
N ALA A 94 4.75 -35.33 0.14
CA ALA A 94 5.15 -35.98 -1.13
C ALA A 94 4.09 -36.73 -1.99
N PRO A 95 4.38 -37.00 -3.29
CA PRO A 95 3.92 -36.16 -4.41
C PRO A 95 3.04 -36.93 -5.40
N SER A 96 2.22 -36.22 -6.20
CA SER A 96 1.54 -36.83 -7.34
C SER A 96 1.83 -36.08 -8.64
N THR A 97 2.28 -36.87 -9.61
CA THR A 97 2.56 -36.49 -11.00
C THR A 97 1.26 -36.39 -11.80
N ALA A 98 1.03 -35.26 -12.47
CA ALA A 98 0.29 -35.22 -13.72
C ALA A 98 0.66 -33.96 -14.50
N SER A 99 1.20 -34.19 -15.69
CA SER A 99 1.70 -33.23 -16.65
C SER A 99 0.57 -32.72 -17.55
N SER A 100 0.53 -31.39 -17.76
CA SER A 100 0.14 -30.82 -19.06
C SER A 100 0.66 -29.38 -19.18
N ALA A 101 1.78 -29.26 -19.90
CA ALA A 101 2.27 -28.11 -20.67
C ALA A 101 1.88 -26.69 -20.22
N ARG A 102 2.74 -26.06 -19.42
CA ARG A 102 2.91 -24.60 -19.36
C ARG A 102 4.39 -24.32 -19.60
N ALA A 103 4.68 -23.43 -20.54
CA ALA A 103 6.02 -23.11 -21.00
C ALA A 103 7.00 -22.95 -19.82
N GLU A 104 8.07 -23.74 -19.86
CA GLU A 104 9.12 -23.75 -18.85
C GLU A 104 9.77 -22.36 -18.78
N TYR A 105 9.64 -21.73 -17.63
CA TYR A 105 10.36 -20.51 -17.29
C TYR A 105 11.71 -20.96 -16.72
N SER A 106 12.79 -20.67 -17.43
CA SER A 106 14.15 -20.93 -16.95
C SER A 106 14.45 -19.99 -15.79
N ASP A 107 14.57 -20.58 -14.61
CA ASP A 107 15.10 -19.98 -13.39
C ASP A 107 16.50 -19.40 -13.64
N ASP A 108 16.62 -18.07 -13.75
CA ASP A 108 17.92 -17.40 -13.73
C ASP A 108 18.44 -17.45 -12.29
N SER A 109 19.20 -18.50 -12.02
CA SER A 109 19.80 -18.84 -10.75
C SER A 109 20.78 -17.75 -10.29
N ARG A 110 20.27 -16.72 -9.60
CA ARG A 110 21.06 -15.91 -8.67
C ARG A 110 20.77 -16.42 -7.25
N SER A 111 21.85 -16.74 -6.54
CA SER A 111 21.89 -17.39 -5.23
C SER A 111 20.71 -17.03 -4.32
N TYR A 112 19.84 -18.00 -4.10
CA TYR A 112 18.70 -17.90 -3.18
C TYR A 112 19.23 -17.72 -1.76
N ASP A 113 18.81 -16.64 -1.10
CA ASP A 113 18.86 -16.56 0.35
C ASP A 113 17.90 -17.65 0.88
N SER A 114 18.45 -18.74 1.41
CA SER A 114 17.71 -19.88 1.94
C SER A 114 16.84 -19.56 3.16
N SER A 115 16.81 -18.30 3.60
CA SER A 115 15.96 -17.82 4.69
C SER A 115 14.63 -17.18 4.23
N SER A 116 14.47 -16.87 2.94
CA SER A 116 13.20 -16.36 2.39
C SER A 116 12.26 -17.50 2.00
N GLY A 117 10.98 -17.37 2.35
CA GLY A 117 9.91 -18.31 1.99
C GLY A 117 9.70 -18.42 0.47
N THR A 118 8.77 -19.29 0.05
CA THR A 118 8.54 -19.55 -1.37
C THR A 118 7.98 -18.31 -2.07
N LYS A 119 8.71 -17.78 -3.05
CA LYS A 119 8.25 -16.64 -3.85
C LYS A 119 7.03 -16.99 -4.71
N PRO A 120 6.18 -16.00 -5.04
CA PRO A 120 5.11 -16.19 -6.00
C PRO A 120 5.61 -16.67 -7.35
N LYS A 121 4.88 -17.60 -7.98
CA LYS A 121 5.20 -18.09 -9.33
C LYS A 121 4.86 -17.07 -10.42
N ASP A 122 3.84 -16.25 -10.18
CA ASP A 122 3.36 -15.24 -11.11
C ASP A 122 3.01 -13.94 -10.37
N ILE A 123 4.02 -13.12 -10.11
CA ILE A 123 3.84 -11.80 -9.49
C ILE A 123 3.08 -10.82 -10.39
N TRP A 124 2.97 -11.12 -11.68
CA TRP A 124 2.37 -10.25 -12.67
C TRP A 124 0.86 -10.44 -12.67
N GLY A 125 0.40 -11.64 -13.05
CA GLY A 125 -1.02 -11.97 -13.20
C GLY A 125 -1.65 -12.70 -12.01
N GLY A 126 -0.86 -13.17 -11.04
CA GLY A 126 -1.38 -13.92 -9.89
C GLY A 126 -2.40 -13.13 -9.08
N PHE A 127 -2.13 -11.83 -8.87
CA PHE A 127 -3.14 -10.85 -8.48
C PHE A 127 -2.81 -9.45 -9.01
N THR A 128 -3.80 -8.56 -9.10
CA THR A 128 -3.68 -7.17 -9.50
C THR A 128 -4.75 -6.33 -8.80
N GLN A 129 -4.57 -5.01 -8.82
CA GLN A 129 -5.51 -4.06 -8.24
C GLN A 129 -6.92 -4.19 -8.85
N GLY A 130 -7.92 -4.02 -8.00
CA GLY A 130 -9.33 -4.12 -8.38
C GLY A 130 -9.92 -2.82 -8.92
N GLU A 131 -9.56 -1.72 -8.25
CA GLU A 131 -10.05 -0.35 -8.44
C GLU A 131 -8.89 0.64 -8.48
N ASN A 132 -9.14 1.89 -8.87
CA ASN A 132 -8.13 2.95 -8.79
C ASN A 132 -7.90 3.36 -7.32
N GLY A 133 -6.65 3.66 -6.96
CA GLY A 133 -6.29 4.29 -5.68
C GLY A 133 -5.57 3.40 -4.67
N ASP A 134 -5.68 2.07 -4.76
CA ASP A 134 -5.04 1.11 -3.85
C ASP A 134 -3.59 0.71 -4.25
N CYS A 135 -3.04 1.35 -5.30
CA CYS A 135 -1.83 0.89 -5.98
C CYS A 135 -0.60 0.78 -5.07
N LEU A 136 -0.45 1.65 -4.06
CA LEU A 136 0.64 1.55 -3.08
C LEU A 136 0.52 0.30 -2.20
N THR A 137 -0.69 -0.03 -1.76
CA THR A 137 -0.92 -1.23 -0.96
C THR A 137 -0.65 -2.47 -1.81
N ILE A 138 -1.17 -2.51 -3.04
CA ILE A 138 -1.02 -3.65 -3.95
C ILE A 138 0.44 -3.87 -4.35
N SER A 139 1.13 -2.83 -4.81
CA SER A 139 2.56 -2.92 -5.15
C SER A 139 3.42 -3.26 -3.93
N GLY A 140 3.09 -2.72 -2.75
CA GLY A 140 3.75 -3.04 -1.50
C GLY A 140 3.61 -4.52 -1.12
N ILE A 141 2.41 -5.09 -1.22
CA ILE A 141 2.15 -6.52 -0.98
C ILE A 141 2.96 -7.35 -1.97
N LYS A 142 2.95 -7.00 -3.25
CA LYS A 142 3.74 -7.72 -4.26
C LYS A 142 5.24 -7.69 -3.97
N ALA A 143 5.77 -6.51 -3.63
CA ALA A 143 7.18 -6.36 -3.28
C ALA A 143 7.55 -7.20 -2.05
N ALA A 144 6.70 -7.17 -1.01
CA ALA A 144 6.88 -7.97 0.20
C ALA A 144 6.87 -9.48 -0.10
N MET A 145 5.92 -9.94 -0.91
CA MET A 145 5.84 -11.34 -1.33
C MET A 145 7.08 -11.79 -2.12
N MET A 146 7.62 -10.93 -2.98
CA MET A 146 8.83 -11.23 -3.74
C MET A 146 10.09 -11.21 -2.88
N ARG A 147 10.16 -10.35 -1.85
CA ARG A 147 11.32 -10.24 -0.96
C ARG A 147 11.37 -11.35 0.07
N PHE A 148 10.23 -11.65 0.70
CA PHE A 148 10.17 -12.50 1.89
C PHE A 148 9.52 -13.87 1.65
N GLY A 149 8.63 -13.99 0.66
CA GLY A 149 7.83 -15.19 0.37
C GLY A 149 6.34 -14.85 0.24
N GLN A 150 5.58 -15.66 -0.50
CA GLN A 150 4.18 -15.36 -0.84
C GLN A 150 3.25 -15.32 0.38
N LYS A 151 3.45 -16.19 1.37
CA LYS A 151 2.46 -16.35 2.44
C LYS A 151 2.54 -15.19 3.44
N PRO A 152 1.43 -14.83 4.11
CA PRO A 152 1.45 -13.89 5.24
C PRO A 152 2.46 -14.25 6.32
N ALA A 153 2.67 -15.54 6.58
CA ALA A 153 3.67 -16.02 7.54
C ALA A 153 5.13 -15.84 7.08
N ASP A 154 5.37 -15.62 5.79
CA ASP A 154 6.69 -15.29 5.25
C ASP A 154 6.94 -13.78 5.33
N VAL A 155 5.91 -12.95 5.09
CA VAL A 155 6.01 -11.48 5.12
C VAL A 155 6.00 -10.93 6.54
N PHE A 156 5.10 -11.38 7.40
CA PHE A 156 5.03 -10.92 8.79
C PHE A 156 5.97 -11.74 9.69
N LYS A 157 6.28 -11.19 10.87
CA LYS A 157 7.12 -11.89 11.84
C LYS A 157 6.39 -13.08 12.46
N GLU A 158 5.08 -12.93 12.68
CA GLU A 158 4.24 -14.00 13.22
C GLU A 158 2.78 -13.78 12.80
N VAL A 159 2.08 -14.86 12.47
CA VAL A 159 0.63 -14.91 12.25
C VAL A 159 0.08 -16.10 13.02
N LYS A 160 -0.88 -15.86 13.92
CA LYS A 160 -1.52 -16.90 14.75
C LYS A 160 -3.02 -16.77 14.69
N GLU A 161 -3.73 -17.89 14.53
CA GLU A 161 -5.17 -17.90 14.78
C GLU A 161 -5.45 -17.63 16.27
N ALA A 162 -6.40 -16.74 16.55
CA ALA A 162 -6.77 -16.35 17.90
C ALA A 162 -8.25 -15.94 17.94
N GLY A 163 -9.06 -16.64 18.75
CA GLY A 163 -10.47 -16.27 18.96
C GLY A 163 -11.29 -16.18 17.67
N ASP A 164 -11.79 -14.98 17.39
CA ASP A 164 -12.58 -14.62 16.21
C ASP A 164 -11.73 -14.27 14.97
N GLY A 165 -10.41 -14.34 15.05
CA GLY A 165 -9.51 -13.87 14.00
C GLY A 165 -8.07 -14.34 14.12
N TYR A 166 -7.15 -13.40 13.91
CA TYR A 166 -5.72 -13.62 13.83
C TYR A 166 -4.94 -12.55 14.60
N ASP A 167 -4.01 -12.99 15.44
CA ASP A 167 -2.98 -12.13 15.99
C ASP A 167 -1.80 -12.09 15.02
N VAL A 168 -1.42 -10.89 14.57
CA VAL A 168 -0.30 -10.66 13.66
C VAL A 168 0.74 -9.79 14.33
N THR A 169 1.98 -10.26 14.36
CA THR A 169 3.15 -9.44 14.71
C THR A 169 3.92 -9.10 13.44
N MET A 170 4.07 -7.82 13.15
CA MET A 170 4.82 -7.30 12.02
C MET A 170 6.33 -7.30 12.28
N ARG A 171 7.13 -7.09 11.23
CA ARG A 171 8.61 -7.10 11.33
C ARG A 171 9.14 -5.91 12.12
N ASP A 172 8.49 -4.75 12.04
CA ASP A 172 8.77 -3.57 12.86
C ASP A 172 8.26 -3.66 14.32
N GLY A 173 7.68 -4.81 14.71
CA GLY A 173 7.21 -5.07 16.06
C GLY A 173 5.78 -4.62 16.35
N MET A 174 5.09 -3.98 15.40
CA MET A 174 3.67 -3.65 15.53
C MET A 174 2.83 -4.93 15.66
N LYS A 175 1.81 -4.91 16.52
CA LYS A 175 0.88 -6.03 16.72
C LYS A 175 -0.55 -5.61 16.42
N VAL A 176 -1.25 -6.37 15.58
CA VAL A 176 -2.69 -6.22 15.34
C VAL A 176 -3.41 -7.50 15.69
N HIS A 177 -4.67 -7.35 16.09
CA HIS A 177 -5.65 -8.41 16.04
C HIS A 177 -6.58 -8.12 14.85
N LEU A 178 -6.66 -9.04 13.87
CA LEU A 178 -7.51 -8.94 12.69
C LEU A 178 -8.67 -9.94 12.83
N SER A 179 -9.90 -9.47 12.92
CA SER A 179 -11.06 -10.38 12.98
C SER A 179 -11.39 -10.98 11.61
N LYS A 180 -12.14 -12.10 11.60
CA LYS A 180 -12.65 -12.67 10.35
C LYS A 180 -13.59 -11.71 9.61
N ASP A 181 -14.43 -10.98 10.34
CA ASP A 181 -15.34 -9.98 9.75
C ASP A 181 -14.57 -8.83 9.09
N GLU A 182 -13.44 -8.40 9.66
CA GLU A 182 -12.55 -7.40 9.06
C GLU A 182 -11.86 -7.94 7.81
N LEU A 183 -11.42 -9.20 7.83
CA LEU A 183 -10.87 -9.86 6.64
C LEU A 183 -11.90 -9.96 5.50
N GLU A 184 -13.16 -10.28 5.81
CA GLU A 184 -14.25 -10.31 4.83
C GLU A 184 -14.53 -8.93 4.25
N GLN A 185 -14.61 -7.89 5.09
CA GLN A 185 -14.76 -6.50 4.64
C GLN A 185 -13.61 -6.07 3.72
N ALA A 186 -12.37 -6.38 4.10
CA ALA A 186 -11.20 -6.07 3.31
C ALA A 186 -11.21 -6.79 1.95
N THR A 187 -11.61 -8.07 1.93
CA THR A 187 -11.71 -8.85 0.69
C THR A 187 -12.78 -8.27 -0.25
N ALA A 188 -13.94 -7.88 0.29
CA ALA A 188 -14.99 -7.25 -0.50
C ALA A 188 -14.59 -5.85 -1.01
N ASN A 189 -13.79 -5.12 -0.23
CA ASN A 189 -13.40 -3.74 -0.53
C ASN A 189 -12.21 -3.66 -1.50
N SER A 190 -11.20 -4.52 -1.35
CA SER A 190 -9.98 -4.53 -2.19
C SER A 190 -10.30 -4.80 -3.66
N LYS A 191 -11.31 -5.65 -3.91
CA LYS A 191 -11.70 -6.12 -5.25
C LYS A 191 -10.53 -6.68 -6.05
N ILE A 192 -9.50 -7.20 -5.37
CA ILE A 192 -8.33 -7.83 -6.00
C ILE A 192 -8.80 -8.88 -7.00
N LYS A 193 -8.17 -8.88 -8.18
CA LYS A 193 -8.43 -9.81 -9.31
C LYS A 193 -7.15 -10.54 -9.66
N GLY A 194 -7.26 -11.70 -10.30
CA GLY A 194 -6.08 -12.44 -10.75
C GLY A 194 -6.36 -13.90 -11.04
N ASP A 195 -5.33 -14.59 -11.50
CA ASP A 195 -5.41 -15.97 -11.96
C ASP A 195 -5.02 -17.00 -10.88
N ASP A 196 -4.48 -16.54 -9.74
CA ASP A 196 -4.05 -17.41 -8.63
C ASP A 196 -4.92 -17.16 -7.38
N PRO A 197 -5.93 -18.02 -7.12
CA PRO A 197 -6.82 -17.87 -5.97
C PRO A 197 -6.12 -17.91 -4.61
N GLU A 198 -5.05 -18.69 -4.46
CA GLU A 198 -4.32 -18.78 -3.19
C GLU A 198 -3.48 -17.51 -2.98
N MET A 199 -2.82 -17.01 -4.02
CA MET A 199 -2.10 -15.74 -3.93
C MET A 199 -3.06 -14.56 -3.68
N MET A 200 -4.24 -14.55 -4.29
CA MET A 200 -5.27 -13.55 -4.00
C MET A 200 -5.76 -13.62 -2.54
N LYS A 201 -5.92 -14.82 -1.98
CA LYS A 201 -6.25 -15.00 -0.57
C LYS A 201 -5.16 -14.45 0.34
N ASP A 202 -3.90 -14.77 0.05
CA ASP A 202 -2.74 -14.24 0.78
C ASP A 202 -2.67 -12.71 0.70
N ALA A 203 -2.92 -12.14 -0.49
CA ALA A 203 -2.91 -10.70 -0.70
C ALA A 203 -4.05 -9.99 0.05
N ASN A 204 -5.27 -10.54 0.03
CA ASN A 204 -6.40 -9.99 0.79
C ASN A 204 -6.13 -9.99 2.31
N PHE A 205 -5.45 -11.02 2.82
CA PHE A 205 -5.03 -11.04 4.22
C PHE A 205 -4.05 -9.89 4.53
N MET A 206 -3.01 -9.71 3.72
CA MET A 206 -2.04 -8.63 3.92
C MET A 206 -2.68 -7.24 3.75
N TYR A 207 -3.63 -7.09 2.83
CA TYR A 207 -4.43 -5.87 2.65
C TYR A 207 -5.26 -5.56 3.91
N ALA A 208 -5.93 -6.56 4.48
CA ALA A 208 -6.71 -6.42 5.71
C ALA A 208 -5.84 -6.02 6.91
N VAL A 209 -4.65 -6.63 7.03
CA VAL A 209 -3.66 -6.27 8.06
C VAL A 209 -3.18 -4.81 7.88
N SER A 210 -2.90 -4.39 6.64
CA SER A 210 -2.55 -3.00 6.32
C SER A 210 -3.66 -2.02 6.76
N ALA A 211 -4.92 -2.32 6.43
CA ALA A 211 -6.07 -1.54 6.84
C ALA A 211 -6.24 -1.51 8.37
N LYS A 212 -5.99 -2.62 9.05
CA LYS A 212 -6.09 -2.70 10.51
C LYS A 212 -5.05 -1.80 11.19
N ARG A 213 -3.83 -1.78 10.64
CA ARG A 213 -2.80 -0.85 11.11
C ARG A 213 -3.20 0.61 10.84
N ALA A 214 -3.67 0.91 9.63
CA ALA A 214 -4.16 2.25 9.28
C ALA A 214 -5.24 2.73 10.25
N GLN A 215 -6.18 1.86 10.64
CA GLN A 215 -7.18 2.14 11.67
C GLN A 215 -6.54 2.52 13.01
N MET A 216 -5.58 1.72 13.49
CA MET A 216 -4.90 1.93 14.78
C MET A 216 -4.04 3.19 14.82
N GLU A 217 -3.38 3.51 13.70
CA GLU A 217 -2.51 4.68 13.56
C GLU A 217 -3.29 5.95 13.15
N ASN A 218 -4.61 5.83 12.96
CA ASN A 218 -5.49 6.90 12.50
C ASN A 218 -5.00 7.56 11.19
N ASN A 219 -4.73 6.75 10.17
CA ASN A 219 -4.38 7.20 8.81
C ASN A 219 -5.31 8.35 8.36
N ASP A 220 -4.69 9.39 7.79
CA ASP A 220 -5.35 10.63 7.32
C ASP A 220 -6.20 11.35 8.36
N GLY A 221 -5.96 11.06 9.64
CA GLY A 221 -6.73 11.61 10.76
C GLY A 221 -8.16 11.07 10.88
N THR A 222 -8.57 10.13 10.02
CA THR A 222 -9.96 9.64 9.98
C THR A 222 -10.10 8.12 10.11
N ALA A 223 -9.06 7.34 9.84
CA ALA A 223 -9.14 5.88 9.85
C ALA A 223 -9.58 5.26 11.18
N ALA A 224 -9.31 5.90 12.33
CA ALA A 224 -9.70 5.38 13.64
C ALA A 224 -11.22 5.35 13.85
N GLN A 225 -12.02 6.03 13.01
CA GLN A 225 -13.48 6.04 13.11
C GLN A 225 -14.09 4.64 12.94
N SER A 226 -13.55 3.83 12.02
CA SER A 226 -13.99 2.44 11.80
C SER A 226 -13.03 1.71 10.85
N PHE A 227 -13.09 0.38 10.82
CA PHE A 227 -12.33 -0.41 9.86
C PHE A 227 -12.72 -0.09 8.41
N ALA A 228 -14.01 0.14 8.16
CA ALA A 228 -14.50 0.62 6.87
C ALA A 228 -13.86 1.96 6.47
N LYS A 229 -13.72 2.90 7.43
CA LYS A 229 -13.06 4.17 7.17
C LYS A 229 -11.57 4.00 6.90
N ALA A 230 -10.90 3.08 7.59
CA ALA A 230 -9.52 2.73 7.29
C ALA A 230 -9.38 2.17 5.86
N LEU A 231 -10.27 1.28 5.41
CA LEU A 231 -10.26 0.79 4.02
C LEU A 231 -10.41 1.91 2.98
N GLU A 232 -11.15 2.97 3.28
CA GLU A 232 -11.24 4.16 2.41
C GLU A 232 -9.92 4.92 2.33
N THR A 233 -9.22 5.08 3.45
CA THR A 233 -7.92 5.76 3.50
C THR A 233 -6.83 5.03 2.70
N LEU A 234 -6.98 3.73 2.47
CA LEU A 234 -6.05 2.97 1.62
C LEU A 234 -6.16 3.31 0.12
N LYS A 235 -7.18 4.08 -0.29
CA LYS A 235 -7.59 4.27 -1.70
C LYS A 235 -7.46 5.71 -2.22
N ASP A 236 -6.87 6.63 -1.46
CA ASP A 236 -6.86 8.06 -1.83
C ASP A 236 -5.62 8.52 -2.60
N GLY A 237 -4.76 7.58 -3.01
CA GLY A 237 -3.57 7.89 -3.80
C GLY A 237 -2.41 8.40 -2.96
N GLU A 238 -2.20 7.77 -1.80
CA GLU A 238 -1.03 7.91 -0.93
C GLU A 238 0.31 8.08 -1.68
N ASP A 239 1.34 8.56 -0.97
CA ASP A 239 2.65 8.87 -1.55
C ASP A 239 3.78 8.05 -0.90
N GLY A 240 4.91 7.97 -1.59
CA GLY A 240 6.14 7.38 -1.05
C GLY A 240 6.06 5.88 -0.76
N ASN A 241 6.36 5.48 0.47
CA ASN A 241 6.50 4.09 0.90
C ASN A 241 5.43 3.63 1.88
N GLU A 242 4.31 4.33 1.97
CA GLU A 242 3.25 4.10 2.97
C GLU A 242 2.67 2.68 2.90
N GLY A 243 2.47 2.12 1.71
CA GLY A 243 2.05 0.73 1.55
C GLY A 243 3.02 -0.28 2.19
N LEU A 244 4.33 -0.06 2.06
CA LEU A 244 5.36 -0.90 2.68
C LEU A 244 5.43 -0.68 4.20
N MET A 245 5.31 0.58 4.63
CA MET A 245 5.26 0.95 6.05
C MET A 245 4.08 0.25 6.74
N ARG A 246 2.90 0.22 6.11
CA ARG A 246 1.71 -0.39 6.71
C ARG A 246 1.76 -1.92 6.79
N LEU A 247 2.59 -2.56 5.97
CA LEU A 247 2.95 -3.97 6.10
C LEU A 247 3.99 -4.22 7.21
N GLY A 248 4.42 -3.17 7.91
CA GLY A 248 5.39 -3.20 8.99
C GLY A 248 6.79 -3.53 8.56
N LEU A 249 7.17 -2.99 7.40
CA LEU A 249 8.49 -3.15 6.80
C LEU A 249 9.39 -1.93 7.04
N LYS A 250 9.06 -1.03 7.97
CA LYS A 250 9.81 0.21 8.23
C LYS A 250 11.34 0.01 8.30
N ASP A 251 11.78 -0.99 9.04
CA ASP A 251 13.21 -1.30 9.24
C ASP A 251 13.83 -2.10 8.08
N HIS A 252 13.03 -2.40 7.06
CA HIS A 252 13.40 -3.13 5.84
C HIS A 252 13.26 -2.28 4.58
N ILE A 253 13.02 -0.97 4.70
CA ILE A 253 12.88 -0.07 3.55
C ILE A 253 14.13 0.81 3.44
N LYS A 254 14.66 0.92 2.22
CA LYS A 254 15.74 1.84 1.88
C LYS A 254 15.35 2.64 0.65
N GLN A 255 15.56 3.96 0.68
CA GLN A 255 15.47 4.77 -0.55
C GLN A 255 16.60 4.36 -1.50
N GLY A 256 16.24 4.12 -2.77
CA GLY A 256 17.15 3.59 -3.78
C GLY A 256 17.16 4.39 -5.06
N SER A 257 17.74 3.79 -6.09
CA SER A 257 17.77 4.31 -7.45
C SER A 257 17.15 3.33 -8.44
N VAL A 258 16.78 3.84 -9.61
CA VAL A 258 16.38 3.01 -10.76
C VAL A 258 17.46 1.99 -11.10
N SER A 259 18.74 2.35 -10.97
CA SER A 259 19.85 1.44 -11.25
C SER A 259 19.88 0.26 -10.29
N ASP A 260 19.54 0.46 -9.01
CA ASP A 260 19.46 -0.64 -8.03
C ASP A 260 18.39 -1.65 -8.46
N LEU A 261 17.21 -1.17 -8.87
CA LEU A 261 16.12 -2.01 -9.38
C LEU A 261 16.52 -2.75 -10.66
N GLN A 262 17.18 -2.07 -11.60
CA GLN A 262 17.71 -2.67 -12.83
C GLN A 262 18.78 -3.75 -12.54
N ASN A 263 19.53 -3.59 -11.45
CA ASN A 263 20.53 -4.56 -10.98
C ASN A 263 19.92 -5.71 -10.15
N GLY A 264 18.60 -5.79 -10.05
CA GLY A 264 17.89 -6.92 -9.43
C GLY A 264 17.46 -6.70 -7.99
N ALA A 265 17.60 -5.49 -7.44
CA ALA A 265 16.94 -5.16 -6.17
C ALA A 265 15.41 -5.25 -6.34
N ILE A 266 14.73 -5.66 -5.27
CA ILE A 266 13.27 -5.73 -5.22
C ILE A 266 12.77 -4.48 -4.49
N GLY A 267 11.73 -3.85 -5.04
CA GLY A 267 11.16 -2.66 -4.44
C GLY A 267 9.93 -2.18 -5.20
N ILE A 268 9.51 -0.97 -4.85
CA ILE A 268 8.49 -0.23 -5.59
C ILE A 268 9.12 0.99 -6.26
N VAL A 269 8.49 1.41 -7.36
CA VAL A 269 8.76 2.69 -8.01
C VAL A 269 7.46 3.49 -8.11
N ASN A 270 7.50 4.76 -7.72
CA ASN A 270 6.40 5.69 -7.84
C ASN A 270 6.70 6.67 -8.97
N ARG A 271 5.79 6.78 -9.94
CA ARG A 271 5.90 7.77 -11.03
C ARG A 271 4.56 8.01 -11.68
N GLU A 272 4.49 9.07 -12.47
CA GLU A 272 3.35 9.27 -13.37
C GLU A 272 3.31 8.18 -14.46
N VAL A 273 2.13 7.66 -14.70
CA VAL A 273 1.83 6.72 -15.79
C VAL A 273 0.57 7.18 -16.52
N THR A 274 0.54 7.00 -17.84
CA THR A 274 -0.67 7.19 -18.64
C THR A 274 -1.34 5.85 -18.83
N ASN A 275 -2.58 5.72 -18.37
CA ASN A 275 -3.35 4.48 -18.53
C ASN A 275 -3.84 4.29 -19.98
N PRO A 276 -4.37 3.11 -20.35
CA PRO A 276 -4.85 2.87 -21.72
C PRO A 276 -5.99 3.77 -22.19
N LYS A 277 -6.65 4.50 -21.27
CA LYS A 277 -7.68 5.49 -21.58
C LYS A 277 -7.11 6.88 -21.84
N GLY A 278 -5.78 7.06 -21.72
CA GLY A 278 -5.10 8.33 -21.92
C GLY A 278 -5.07 9.22 -20.66
N GLU A 279 -5.43 8.70 -19.49
CA GLU A 279 -5.43 9.45 -18.23
C GLU A 279 -4.05 9.32 -17.57
N THR A 280 -3.42 10.45 -17.23
CA THR A 280 -2.14 10.48 -16.53
C THR A 280 -2.35 10.73 -15.04
N GLY A 281 -1.68 9.94 -14.19
CA GLY A 281 -1.67 10.13 -12.75
C GLY A 281 -0.53 9.37 -12.09
N GLY A 282 -0.30 9.63 -10.81
CA GLY A 282 0.67 8.89 -10.00
C GLY A 282 0.29 7.42 -9.87
N HIS A 283 1.29 6.54 -9.94
CA HIS A 283 1.10 5.11 -9.76
C HIS A 283 2.33 4.49 -9.11
N SER A 284 2.09 3.57 -8.17
CA SER A 284 3.12 2.75 -7.56
C SER A 284 3.11 1.35 -8.14
N MET A 285 4.29 0.88 -8.56
CA MET A 285 4.48 -0.41 -9.22
C MET A 285 5.56 -1.20 -8.49
N VAL A 286 5.36 -2.51 -8.30
CA VAL A 286 6.47 -3.38 -7.90
C VAL A 286 7.43 -3.52 -9.08
N VAL A 287 8.73 -3.55 -8.78
CA VAL A 287 9.77 -3.83 -9.76
C VAL A 287 10.53 -5.08 -9.37
N VAL A 288 10.59 -6.03 -10.30
CA VAL A 288 11.29 -7.31 -10.13
C VAL A 288 12.24 -7.49 -11.30
N ASN A 289 13.53 -7.67 -11.00
CA ASN A 289 14.60 -7.81 -12.01
C ASN A 289 14.57 -6.68 -13.04
N GLY A 290 14.37 -5.44 -12.56
CA GLY A 290 14.27 -4.25 -13.40
C GLY A 290 12.98 -4.10 -14.19
N ILE A 291 12.03 -5.04 -14.13
CA ILE A 291 10.76 -4.98 -14.88
C ILE A 291 9.64 -4.49 -13.98
N GLU A 292 8.92 -3.47 -14.45
CA GLU A 292 7.74 -2.94 -13.78
C GLU A 292 6.54 -3.87 -13.97
N GLU A 293 5.81 -4.08 -12.88
CA GLU A 293 4.49 -4.68 -12.90
C GLU A 293 3.44 -3.57 -12.99
N LEU A 294 2.70 -3.54 -14.11
CA LEU A 294 1.74 -2.48 -14.41
C LEU A 294 0.37 -3.10 -14.66
N TRP A 295 -0.58 -2.85 -13.76
CA TRP A 295 -1.98 -3.33 -13.83
C TRP A 295 -2.15 -4.82 -14.15
N GLY A 296 -1.34 -5.68 -13.54
CA GLY A 296 -1.39 -7.14 -13.72
C GLY A 296 -0.52 -7.65 -14.87
N THR A 297 0.28 -6.79 -15.49
CA THR A 297 1.06 -7.13 -16.68
C THR A 297 2.54 -6.85 -16.50
N ARG A 298 3.37 -7.59 -17.24
CA ARG A 298 4.77 -7.23 -17.43
C ARG A 298 4.85 -6.06 -18.38
N ASN A 299 5.38 -4.95 -17.89
CA ASN A 299 5.68 -3.79 -18.71
C ASN A 299 7.14 -3.85 -19.20
N GLY A 300 7.82 -2.71 -19.23
CA GLY A 300 9.21 -2.59 -19.64
C GLY A 300 10.17 -2.48 -18.46
N LEU A 301 11.44 -2.24 -18.81
CA LEU A 301 12.46 -1.85 -17.84
C LEU A 301 12.05 -0.56 -17.15
N VAL A 302 12.23 -0.50 -15.83
CA VAL A 302 12.09 0.73 -15.06
C VAL A 302 13.08 1.78 -15.57
N THR A 303 12.62 3.01 -15.75
CA THR A 303 13.43 4.09 -16.35
C THR A 303 13.61 5.31 -15.46
N HIS A 304 12.65 5.62 -14.60
CA HIS A 304 12.63 6.79 -13.72
C HIS A 304 11.59 6.58 -12.60
N GLY A 305 11.54 7.49 -11.63
CA GLY A 305 10.59 7.47 -10.52
C GLY A 305 11.27 7.42 -9.15
N ASP A 306 10.48 7.63 -8.10
CA ASP A 306 10.93 7.54 -6.72
C ASP A 306 10.99 6.07 -6.28
N VAL A 307 12.15 5.63 -5.82
CA VAL A 307 12.43 4.21 -5.58
C VAL A 307 12.57 3.89 -4.11
N PHE A 308 11.84 2.87 -3.67
CA PHE A 308 11.92 2.31 -2.33
C PHE A 308 12.20 0.81 -2.41
N LEU A 309 13.37 0.40 -1.93
CA LEU A 309 13.87 -0.97 -1.97
C LEU A 309 13.55 -1.70 -0.67
N LEU A 310 13.34 -3.01 -0.78
CA LEU A 310 13.26 -3.90 0.37
C LEU A 310 14.60 -4.58 0.66
N THR A 311 15.06 -4.50 1.91
CA THR A 311 16.34 -5.04 2.38
C THR A 311 16.21 -6.30 3.20
#